data_AF-A0A1M4NAD0-F1
#
_entry.id   AF-A0A1M4NAD0-F1
#
_cell.length_a   1.000
_cell.length_b   1.000
_cell.length_c   1.000
_cell.angle_alpha   90.00
_cell.angle_beta   90.00
_cell.angle_gamma   90.00
#
_symmetry.space_group_name_H-M   'P 1'
#
loop_
_entity.id
_entity.type
_entity.pdbx_description
1 polymer ?
#
loop_
_entity_poly.entity_id
_entity_poly.type
_entity_poly.pdbx_seq_one_letter_code
_entity_poly.pdbx_strand_id
1 'polypeptide(L)'
;MFVGMGAARVRDLFKQAQAKAPCIVFIDEIDTIGKSRNSGGVGGNDEREQTLNQLLTEMDGFDADKGVVILAATNRPDTLDKALLRPGRFDRRIPVELPDLVGRESILKVHAKKVVLGEDIDFNVIARATPGASGADLANIINEAALRAVRLGRNHVLQTDLEESVEVVIAGYQRKNAVISKEDKEIIAYHEIGHALVAAKQSHSAPVHKITIIPRTSGALGYTMQVEEGE
;
A
#
# COMPACT_ATOMS: atom_id res chain seq x y z
N MET A 1 28.35 -24.67 4.95
CA MET A 1 28.39 -23.28 4.44
C MET A 1 27.92 -23.34 2.99
N PHE A 2 26.69 -22.90 2.69
CA PHE A 2 26.07 -23.07 1.37
C PHE A 2 26.32 -21.84 0.49
N VAL A 3 27.57 -21.64 0.08
CA VAL A 3 27.97 -20.52 -0.78
C VAL A 3 27.55 -20.82 -2.23
N GLY A 4 26.91 -19.87 -2.91
CA GLY A 4 26.61 -19.96 -4.35
C GLY A 4 25.24 -20.52 -4.74
N MET A 5 24.35 -20.82 -3.79
CA MET A 5 22.99 -21.27 -4.11
C MET A 5 22.18 -20.19 -4.83
N GLY A 6 22.32 -18.92 -4.45
CA GLY A 6 21.61 -17.81 -5.10
C GLY A 6 21.95 -17.69 -6.59
N ALA A 7 23.24 -17.72 -6.95
CA ALA A 7 23.67 -17.70 -8.35
C ALA A 7 23.17 -18.92 -9.15
N ALA A 8 23.19 -20.12 -8.57
CA ALA A 8 22.66 -21.31 -9.23
C ALA A 8 21.15 -21.19 -9.52
N ARG A 9 20.37 -20.65 -8.57
CA ARG A 9 18.92 -20.40 -8.75
C ARG A 9 18.65 -19.38 -9.86
N VAL A 10 19.44 -18.30 -9.92
CA VAL A 10 19.32 -17.30 -10.99
C VAL A 10 19.57 -17.93 -12.35
N ARG A 11 20.63 -18.73 -12.51
CA ARG A 11 20.92 -19.42 -13.77
C ARG A 11 19.79 -20.36 -14.20
N ASP A 12 19.25 -21.13 -13.26
CA ASP A 12 18.16 -22.05 -13.56
C ASP A 12 16.86 -21.31 -13.94
N LEU A 13 16.56 -20.19 -13.26
CA LEU A 13 15.44 -19.31 -13.60
C LEU A 13 15.51 -18.86 -15.07
N PHE A 14 16.67 -18.34 -15.50
CA PHE A 14 16.84 -17.85 -16.87
C PHE A 14 16.84 -18.98 -17.90
N LYS A 15 17.42 -20.15 -17.58
CA LYS A 15 17.33 -21.33 -18.44
C LYS A 15 15.88 -21.79 -18.65
N GLN A 16 15.09 -21.81 -17.59
CA GLN A 16 13.67 -22.14 -17.67
C GLN A 16 12.88 -21.08 -18.44
N ALA A 17 13.18 -19.79 -18.25
CA ALA A 17 12.54 -18.70 -18.98
C ALA A 17 12.79 -18.80 -20.49
N GLN A 18 14.05 -19.06 -20.89
CA GLN A 18 14.40 -19.26 -22.30
C GLN A 18 13.74 -20.50 -22.91
N ALA A 19 13.65 -21.61 -22.16
CA ALA A 19 12.98 -22.82 -22.63
C ALA A 19 11.46 -22.64 -22.80
N LYS A 20 10.86 -21.69 -22.09
CA LYS A 20 9.42 -21.38 -22.11
C LYS A 20 9.10 -20.10 -22.87
N ALA A 21 10.05 -19.57 -23.64
CA ALA A 21 9.85 -18.33 -24.37
C ALA A 21 8.74 -18.49 -25.43
N PRO A 22 7.85 -17.49 -25.64
CA PRO A 22 7.83 -16.17 -24.99
C PRO A 22 7.22 -16.21 -23.58
N CYS A 23 7.83 -15.53 -22.61
CA CYS A 23 7.34 -15.49 -21.23
C CYS A 23 7.71 -14.20 -20.49
N ILE A 24 7.10 -13.97 -19.33
CA ILE A 24 7.43 -12.87 -18.43
C ILE A 24 8.07 -13.44 -17.16
N VAL A 25 9.24 -12.91 -16.79
CA VAL A 25 9.89 -13.18 -15.51
C VAL A 25 9.64 -11.99 -14.59
N PHE A 26 8.95 -12.20 -13.48
CA PHE A 26 8.68 -11.17 -12.48
C PHE A 26 9.53 -11.40 -11.23
N ILE A 27 10.29 -10.37 -10.83
CA ILE A 27 11.13 -10.37 -9.63
C ILE A 27 10.58 -9.32 -8.66
N ASP A 28 9.88 -9.77 -7.64
CA ASP A 28 9.44 -8.89 -6.56
C ASP A 28 10.59 -8.58 -5.59
N GLU A 29 10.52 -7.44 -4.90
CA GLU A 29 11.50 -6.97 -3.92
C GLU A 29 12.96 -7.08 -4.39
N ILE A 30 13.25 -6.60 -5.61
CA ILE A 30 14.59 -6.74 -6.21
C ILE A 30 15.70 -6.07 -5.37
N ASP A 31 15.37 -5.14 -4.48
CA ASP A 31 16.34 -4.54 -3.53
C ASP A 31 16.87 -5.52 -2.48
N THR A 32 16.28 -6.71 -2.34
CA THR A 32 16.84 -7.77 -1.50
C THR A 32 18.16 -8.32 -2.07
N ILE A 33 18.27 -8.40 -3.41
CA ILE A 33 19.45 -8.91 -4.13
C ILE A 33 20.23 -7.81 -4.87
N GLY A 34 19.60 -6.66 -5.11
CA GLY A 34 20.12 -5.58 -5.95
C GLY A 34 20.73 -4.40 -5.21
N LYS A 35 20.97 -4.49 -3.90
CA LYS A 35 21.49 -3.36 -3.10
C LYS A 35 22.93 -2.97 -3.45
N SER A 36 23.17 -1.66 -3.53
CA SER A 36 24.50 -1.09 -3.69
C SER A 36 25.38 -1.26 -2.44
N ARG A 37 26.69 -1.26 -2.64
CA ARG A 37 27.74 -1.67 -1.68
C ARG A 37 27.94 -0.73 -0.47
N ASN A 38 27.06 0.24 -0.26
CA ASN A 38 27.28 1.35 0.68
C ASN A 38 26.79 1.05 2.11
N SER A 39 27.39 0.07 2.81
CA SER A 39 27.54 0.07 4.28
C SER A 39 28.29 -1.18 4.74
N GLY A 40 29.37 -0.99 5.50
CA GLY A 40 30.41 -1.98 5.78
C GLY A 40 30.01 -3.19 6.63
N GLY A 41 30.77 -4.27 6.43
CA GLY A 41 30.75 -5.49 7.23
C GLY A 41 31.48 -6.62 6.52
N VAL A 42 32.71 -6.92 6.95
CA VAL A 42 33.53 -8.03 6.45
C VAL A 42 32.82 -9.36 6.81
N GLY A 43 32.20 -10.02 5.81
CA GLY A 43 31.79 -11.43 5.94
C GLY A 43 30.35 -11.81 5.55
N GLY A 44 29.48 -10.87 5.16
CA GLY A 44 28.07 -11.16 4.80
C GLY A 44 27.65 -10.78 3.37
N ASN A 45 28.56 -10.22 2.58
CA ASN A 45 28.26 -9.58 1.29
C ASN A 45 28.43 -10.51 0.07
N ASP A 46 29.24 -11.56 0.20
CA ASP A 46 29.73 -12.35 -0.93
C ASP A 46 28.62 -13.14 -1.65
N GLU A 47 27.65 -13.71 -0.93
CA GLU A 47 26.56 -14.48 -1.56
C GLU A 47 25.60 -13.58 -2.35
N ARG A 48 25.26 -12.42 -1.77
CA ARG A 48 24.41 -11.43 -2.44
C ARG A 48 25.09 -10.87 -3.67
N GLU A 49 26.37 -10.53 -3.56
CA GLU A 49 27.16 -10.03 -4.68
C GLU A 49 27.29 -11.07 -5.79
N GLN A 50 27.55 -12.34 -5.46
CA GLN A 50 27.61 -13.41 -6.44
C GLN A 50 26.25 -13.60 -7.15
N THR A 51 25.15 -13.50 -6.41
CA THR A 51 23.79 -13.62 -6.96
C THR A 51 23.45 -12.44 -7.87
N LEU A 52 23.82 -11.22 -7.48
CA LEU A 52 23.65 -10.01 -8.28
C LEU A 52 24.46 -10.08 -9.58
N ASN A 53 25.74 -10.43 -9.49
CA ASN A 53 26.61 -10.55 -10.67
C ASN A 53 26.13 -11.64 -11.63
N GLN A 54 25.60 -12.75 -11.12
CA GLN A 54 24.95 -13.75 -11.97
C GLN A 54 23.72 -13.17 -12.67
N LEU A 55 22.85 -12.44 -11.96
CA LEU A 55 21.69 -11.79 -12.57
C LEU A 55 22.10 -10.83 -13.69
N LEU A 56 23.12 -10.00 -13.46
CA LEU A 56 23.64 -9.09 -14.48
C LEU A 56 24.18 -9.86 -15.71
N THR A 57 24.87 -10.98 -15.49
CA THR A 57 25.42 -11.81 -16.56
C THR A 57 24.32 -12.46 -17.39
N GLU A 58 23.26 -12.98 -16.75
CA GLU A 58 22.12 -13.56 -17.46
C GLU A 58 21.32 -12.52 -18.25
N MET A 59 21.22 -11.28 -17.75
CA MET A 59 20.58 -10.18 -18.46
C MET A 59 21.40 -9.72 -19.68
N ASP A 60 22.72 -9.62 -19.56
CA ASP A 60 23.60 -9.23 -20.68
C ASP A 60 23.69 -10.32 -21.76
N GLY A 61 23.59 -11.59 -21.35
CA GLY A 61 23.58 -12.75 -22.25
C GLY A 61 22.22 -13.03 -22.91
N PHE A 62 21.24 -12.16 -22.69
CA PHE A 62 19.87 -12.38 -23.15
C PHE A 62 19.67 -11.97 -24.61
N ASP A 63 19.11 -12.87 -25.41
CA ASP A 63 18.74 -12.61 -26.80
C ASP A 63 17.33 -12.03 -26.86
N ALA A 64 17.23 -10.73 -27.16
CA ALA A 64 15.96 -10.00 -27.22
C ALA A 64 14.96 -10.60 -28.22
N ASP A 65 15.45 -11.31 -29.23
CA ASP A 65 14.63 -11.91 -30.30
C ASP A 65 13.79 -13.09 -29.82
N LYS A 66 14.12 -13.70 -28.68
CA LYS A 66 13.36 -14.82 -28.10
C LYS A 66 12.07 -14.40 -27.38
N GLY A 67 11.87 -13.10 -27.14
CA GLY A 67 10.61 -12.59 -26.58
C GLY A 67 10.36 -12.89 -25.11
N VAL A 68 11.41 -12.88 -24.27
CA VAL A 68 11.26 -12.91 -22.80
C VAL A 68 11.35 -11.48 -22.26
N VAL A 69 10.42 -11.13 -21.39
CA VAL A 69 10.37 -9.81 -20.73
C VAL A 69 10.65 -9.98 -19.24
N ILE A 70 11.56 -9.18 -18.71
CA ILE A 70 11.90 -9.18 -17.29
C ILE A 70 11.26 -7.95 -16.63
N LEU A 71 10.43 -8.18 -15.63
CA LEU A 71 9.81 -7.17 -14.80
C LEU A 71 10.33 -7.29 -13.37
N ALA A 72 10.55 -6.17 -12.70
CA ALA A 72 10.94 -6.16 -11.30
C ALA A 72 10.22 -5.06 -10.53
N ALA A 73 9.96 -5.30 -9.25
CA ALA A 73 9.33 -4.35 -8.34
C ALA A 73 10.25 -4.04 -7.14
N THR A 74 10.26 -2.77 -6.70
CA THR A 74 10.95 -2.36 -5.47
C THR A 74 10.31 -1.11 -4.89
N ASN A 75 10.30 -1.03 -3.56
CA ASN A 75 9.94 0.18 -2.81
C ASN A 75 11.16 1.07 -2.52
N ARG A 76 12.37 0.64 -2.90
CA ARG A 76 13.64 1.32 -2.58
C ARG A 76 14.53 1.50 -3.82
N PRO A 77 14.03 2.22 -4.86
CA PRO A 77 14.76 2.38 -6.13
C PRO A 77 16.14 3.03 -5.96
N ASP A 78 16.34 3.86 -4.94
CA ASP A 78 17.61 4.56 -4.68
C ASP A 78 18.69 3.65 -4.10
N THR A 79 18.29 2.53 -3.50
CA THR A 79 19.24 1.57 -2.90
C THR A 79 19.82 0.60 -3.92
N LEU A 80 19.25 0.56 -5.13
CA LEU A 80 19.64 -0.37 -6.18
C LEU A 80 21.03 -0.05 -6.77
N ASP A 81 21.77 -1.09 -7.12
CA ASP A 81 23.03 -0.96 -7.86
C ASP A 81 22.75 -0.35 -9.23
N LYS A 82 23.47 0.73 -9.56
CA LYS A 82 23.38 1.43 -10.84
C LYS A 82 23.64 0.51 -12.03
N ALA A 83 24.34 -0.60 -11.83
CA ALA A 83 24.56 -1.63 -12.84
C ALA A 83 23.24 -2.24 -13.35
N LEU A 84 22.22 -2.42 -12.49
CA LEU A 84 20.92 -2.97 -12.90
C LEU A 84 20.15 -2.03 -13.83
N LEU A 85 20.37 -0.72 -13.68
CA LEU A 85 19.64 0.35 -14.39
C LEU A 85 20.31 0.76 -15.71
N ARG A 86 21.35 0.05 -16.15
CA ARG A 86 22.05 0.35 -17.41
C ARG A 86 21.23 -0.15 -18.61
N PRO A 87 21.33 0.51 -19.78
CA PRO A 87 20.73 0.02 -21.02
C PRO A 87 21.11 -1.43 -21.30
N GLY A 88 20.14 -2.24 -21.76
CA GLY A 88 20.28 -3.69 -21.95
C GLY A 88 19.89 -4.54 -20.74
N ARG A 89 19.58 -3.91 -19.59
CA ARG A 89 19.11 -4.59 -18.37
C ARG A 89 17.72 -4.07 -18.00
N PHE A 90 17.56 -3.39 -16.87
CA PHE A 90 16.34 -2.63 -16.57
C PHE A 90 16.44 -1.23 -17.17
N ASP A 91 16.15 -1.15 -18.47
CA ASP A 91 16.20 0.07 -19.27
C ASP A 91 14.95 0.97 -19.07
N ARG A 92 13.81 0.38 -18.70
CA ARG A 92 12.55 1.07 -18.43
C ARG A 92 12.27 1.14 -16.93
N ARG A 93 11.99 2.36 -16.45
CA ARG A 93 11.49 2.61 -15.09
C ARG A 93 10.10 3.19 -15.18
N ILE A 94 9.14 2.54 -14.51
CA ILE A 94 7.74 2.95 -14.47
C ILE A 94 7.40 3.21 -13.01
N PRO A 95 7.40 4.48 -12.56
CA PRO A 95 6.93 4.78 -11.21
C PRO A 95 5.42 4.51 -11.13
N VAL A 96 5.00 3.86 -10.05
CA VAL A 96 3.59 3.64 -9.73
C VAL A 96 3.30 4.48 -8.50
N GLU A 97 2.64 5.61 -8.71
CA GLU A 97 2.29 6.55 -7.65
C GLU A 97 0.97 6.14 -6.96
N LEU A 98 0.68 6.81 -5.85
CA LEU A 98 -0.61 6.65 -5.18
C LEU A 98 -1.74 7.15 -6.10
N PRO A 99 -2.92 6.51 -6.05
CA PRO A 99 -4.04 6.89 -6.90
C PRO A 99 -4.61 8.28 -6.56
N ASP A 100 -4.97 9.02 -7.60
CA ASP A 100 -5.79 10.23 -7.53
C ASP A 100 -7.25 9.89 -7.17
N LEU A 101 -8.10 10.90 -6.92
CA LEU A 101 -9.51 10.68 -6.55
C LEU A 101 -10.25 9.72 -7.52
N VAL A 102 -10.09 9.92 -8.83
CA VAL A 102 -10.74 9.09 -9.86
C VAL A 102 -10.20 7.66 -9.85
N GLY A 103 -8.90 7.50 -9.66
CA GLY A 103 -8.22 6.23 -9.47
C GLY A 103 -8.70 5.50 -8.22
N ARG A 104 -8.85 6.21 -7.09
CA ARG A 104 -9.38 5.64 -5.84
C ARG A 104 -10.80 5.12 -6.03
N GLU A 105 -11.68 5.91 -6.64
CA GLU A 105 -13.05 5.48 -6.96
C GLU A 105 -13.06 4.25 -7.88
N SER A 106 -12.18 4.23 -8.88
CA SER A 106 -12.06 3.10 -9.83
C SER A 106 -11.57 1.84 -9.13
N ILE A 107 -10.57 1.94 -8.25
CA ILE A 107 -10.05 0.82 -7.46
C ILE A 107 -11.15 0.29 -6.53
N LEU A 108 -11.87 1.16 -5.81
CA LEU A 108 -12.99 0.76 -4.98
C LEU A 108 -14.03 -0.04 -5.77
N LYS A 109 -14.44 0.45 -6.96
CA LYS A 109 -15.36 -0.27 -7.85
C LYS A 109 -14.84 -1.63 -8.30
N VAL A 110 -13.54 -1.76 -8.58
CA VAL A 110 -12.92 -3.05 -8.95
C VAL A 110 -13.01 -4.05 -7.80
N HIS A 111 -12.67 -3.65 -6.59
CA HIS A 111 -12.72 -4.52 -5.42
C HIS A 111 -14.16 -4.82 -4.98
N ALA A 112 -15.07 -3.87 -5.17
CA ALA A 112 -16.48 -4.02 -4.81
C ALA A 112 -17.20 -5.12 -5.62
N LYS A 113 -16.71 -5.49 -6.81
CA LYS A 113 -17.24 -6.64 -7.59
C LYS A 113 -17.18 -7.98 -6.86
N LYS A 114 -16.34 -8.09 -5.82
CA LYS A 114 -16.16 -9.32 -5.04
C LYS A 114 -17.16 -9.45 -3.88
N VAL A 115 -17.96 -8.41 -3.61
CA VAL A 115 -18.87 -8.35 -2.46
C VAL A 115 -20.28 -7.98 -2.92
N VAL A 116 -21.29 -8.39 -2.14
CA VAL A 116 -22.69 -8.02 -2.40
C VAL A 116 -22.94 -6.64 -1.80
N LEU A 117 -23.27 -5.67 -2.66
CA LEU A 117 -23.54 -4.29 -2.29
C LEU A 117 -25.06 -4.04 -2.17
N GLY A 118 -25.45 -3.08 -1.32
CA GLY A 118 -26.78 -2.48 -1.34
C GLY A 118 -26.98 -1.54 -2.54
N GLU A 119 -28.20 -1.05 -2.71
CA GLU A 119 -28.59 -0.22 -3.87
C GLU A 119 -28.01 1.22 -3.80
N ASP A 120 -27.76 1.72 -2.59
CA ASP A 120 -27.35 3.12 -2.35
C ASP A 120 -25.87 3.23 -1.93
N ILE A 121 -24.95 2.75 -2.77
CA ILE A 121 -23.49 2.89 -2.53
C ILE A 121 -22.91 4.04 -3.36
N ASP A 122 -22.32 5.01 -2.66
CA ASP A 122 -21.57 6.11 -3.25
C ASP A 122 -20.07 5.95 -2.96
N PHE A 123 -19.32 5.48 -3.97
CA PHE A 123 -17.88 5.33 -3.90
C PHE A 123 -17.12 6.66 -3.96
N ASN A 124 -17.73 7.73 -4.48
CA ASN A 124 -17.08 9.03 -4.56
C ASN A 124 -16.87 9.61 -3.15
N VAL A 125 -17.88 9.48 -2.28
CA VAL A 125 -17.79 9.86 -0.86
C VAL A 125 -16.64 9.12 -0.17
N ILE A 126 -16.52 7.81 -0.40
CA ILE A 126 -15.47 6.98 0.20
C ILE A 126 -14.09 7.38 -0.35
N ALA A 127 -13.96 7.58 -1.66
CA ALA A 127 -12.71 7.98 -2.30
C ALA A 127 -12.20 9.35 -1.80
N ARG A 128 -13.11 10.29 -1.50
CA ARG A 128 -12.79 11.58 -0.88
C ARG A 128 -12.34 11.44 0.57
N ALA A 129 -12.95 10.52 1.31
CA ALA A 129 -12.61 10.26 2.70
C ALA A 129 -11.29 9.47 2.88
N THR A 130 -10.65 9.04 1.79
CA THR A 130 -9.41 8.24 1.82
C THR A 130 -8.24 8.90 1.06
N PRO A 131 -7.89 10.17 1.33
CA PRO A 131 -6.77 10.81 0.66
C PRO A 131 -5.46 10.09 1.00
N GLY A 132 -4.60 9.88 -0.01
CA GLY A 132 -3.32 9.18 0.16
C GLY A 132 -3.42 7.67 0.40
N ALA A 133 -4.61 7.07 0.33
CA ALA A 133 -4.77 5.63 0.46
C ALA A 133 -4.17 4.87 -0.73
N SER A 134 -3.43 3.80 -0.46
CA SER A 134 -2.93 2.89 -1.49
C SER A 134 -4.05 2.00 -2.03
N GLY A 135 -3.82 1.36 -3.18
CA GLY A 135 -4.78 0.38 -3.71
C GLY A 135 -5.04 -0.79 -2.73
N ALA A 136 -4.04 -1.17 -1.93
CA ALA A 136 -4.20 -2.20 -0.90
C ALA A 136 -5.09 -1.72 0.25
N ASP A 137 -4.98 -0.46 0.67
CA ASP A 137 -5.83 0.13 1.71
C ASP A 137 -7.29 0.18 1.26
N LEU A 138 -7.54 0.62 0.01
CA LEU A 138 -8.89 0.66 -0.59
C LEU A 138 -9.51 -0.74 -0.70
N ALA A 139 -8.71 -1.75 -1.09
CA ALA A 139 -9.15 -3.13 -1.11
C ALA A 139 -9.53 -3.61 0.30
N ASN A 140 -8.76 -3.21 1.32
CA ASN A 140 -9.02 -3.57 2.70
C ASN A 140 -10.29 -2.90 3.25
N ILE A 141 -10.59 -1.65 2.85
CA ILE A 141 -11.84 -0.95 3.21
C ILE A 141 -13.06 -1.75 2.73
N ILE A 142 -13.05 -2.22 1.48
CA ILE A 142 -14.14 -3.06 0.93
C ILE A 142 -14.29 -4.36 1.74
N ASN A 143 -13.17 -4.98 2.10
CA ASN A 143 -13.16 -6.23 2.86
C ASN A 143 -13.70 -6.04 4.29
N GLU A 144 -13.27 -4.99 5.00
CA GLU A 144 -13.75 -4.64 6.34
C GLU A 144 -15.26 -4.30 6.32
N ALA A 145 -15.74 -3.66 5.26
CA ALA A 145 -17.16 -3.35 5.11
C ALA A 145 -18.01 -4.63 4.96
N ALA A 146 -17.51 -5.60 4.17
CA ALA A 146 -18.14 -6.91 4.06
C ALA A 146 -18.14 -7.68 5.38
N LEU A 147 -17.02 -7.70 6.11
CA LEU A 147 -16.93 -8.33 7.43
C LEU A 147 -17.89 -7.68 8.44
N ARG A 148 -18.03 -6.35 8.39
CA ARG A 148 -18.98 -5.62 9.24
C ARG A 148 -20.42 -5.98 8.92
N ALA A 149 -20.79 -6.06 7.64
CA ALA A 149 -22.13 -6.50 7.23
C ALA A 149 -22.46 -7.91 7.77
N VAL A 150 -21.53 -8.85 7.63
CA VAL A 150 -21.68 -10.22 8.14
C VAL A 150 -21.80 -10.24 9.67
N ARG A 151 -20.96 -9.47 10.40
CA ARG A 151 -21.03 -9.34 11.86
C ARG A 151 -22.39 -8.80 12.35
N LEU A 152 -23.04 -7.97 11.54
CA LEU A 152 -24.36 -7.42 11.82
C LEU A 152 -25.52 -8.29 11.28
N GLY A 153 -25.22 -9.50 10.80
CA GLY A 153 -26.22 -10.45 10.31
C GLY A 153 -26.86 -10.04 8.98
N ARG A 154 -26.21 -9.18 8.19
CA ARG A 154 -26.68 -8.72 6.88
C ARG A 154 -25.97 -9.46 5.75
N ASN A 155 -26.68 -9.60 4.62
CA ASN A 155 -26.17 -10.28 3.42
C ASN A 155 -25.65 -9.31 2.34
N HIS A 156 -25.67 -8.02 2.60
CA HIS A 156 -25.18 -6.98 1.70
C HIS A 156 -24.51 -5.85 2.50
N VAL A 157 -23.55 -5.18 1.86
CA VAL A 157 -22.82 -4.02 2.41
C VAL A 157 -23.66 -2.76 2.20
N LEU A 158 -23.77 -1.92 3.24
CA LEU A 158 -24.39 -0.59 3.14
C LEU A 158 -23.33 0.50 3.12
N GLN A 159 -23.71 1.72 2.72
CA GLN A 159 -22.82 2.89 2.72
C GLN A 159 -22.16 3.11 4.09
N THR A 160 -22.94 2.96 5.16
CA THR A 160 -22.46 3.12 6.55
C THR A 160 -21.39 2.09 6.96
N ASP A 161 -21.33 0.94 6.27
CA ASP A 161 -20.26 -0.03 6.51
C ASP A 161 -18.95 0.41 5.86
N LEU A 162 -19.03 0.98 4.65
CA LEU A 162 -17.87 1.53 3.96
C LEU A 162 -17.31 2.73 4.73
N GLU A 163 -18.18 3.65 5.16
CA GLU A 163 -17.80 4.82 5.96
C GLU A 163 -17.11 4.43 7.27
N GLU A 164 -17.65 3.46 8.01
CA GLU A 164 -16.94 2.97 9.20
C GLU A 164 -15.62 2.28 8.82
N SER A 165 -15.60 1.53 7.73
CA SER A 165 -14.39 0.79 7.34
C SER A 165 -13.24 1.71 6.97
N VAL A 166 -13.52 2.90 6.43
CA VAL A 166 -12.53 3.98 6.28
C VAL A 166 -11.92 4.31 7.64
N GLU A 167 -12.73 4.54 8.67
CA GLU A 167 -12.23 4.84 10.01
C GLU A 167 -11.47 3.68 10.65
N VAL A 168 -11.90 2.44 10.40
CA VAL A 168 -11.21 1.25 10.90
C VAL A 168 -9.84 1.10 10.26
N VAL A 169 -9.71 1.36 8.97
CA VAL A 169 -8.43 1.26 8.25
C VAL A 169 -7.50 2.42 8.60
N ILE A 170 -8.02 3.66 8.71
CA ILE A 170 -7.21 4.83 9.03
C ILE A 170 -6.87 4.92 10.52
N ALA A 171 -7.86 4.78 11.39
CA ALA A 171 -7.74 5.06 12.83
C ALA A 171 -7.81 3.78 13.70
N GLY A 172 -8.12 2.61 13.14
CA GLY A 172 -8.28 1.37 13.88
C GLY A 172 -9.70 1.16 14.43
N TYR A 173 -9.92 -0.02 15.03
CA TYR A 173 -11.19 -0.37 15.67
C TYR A 173 -11.52 0.50 16.89
N GLN A 174 -12.81 0.76 17.13
CA GLN A 174 -13.30 1.43 18.34
C GLN A 174 -13.05 0.59 19.59
N ARG A 175 -12.52 1.22 20.65
CA ARG A 175 -12.41 0.58 21.97
C ARG A 175 -13.72 0.76 22.76
N LYS A 176 -14.70 -0.11 22.51
CA LYS A 176 -16.03 -0.04 23.17
C LYS A 176 -15.98 -0.15 24.70
N ASN A 177 -14.94 -0.78 25.26
CA ASN A 177 -14.76 -0.99 26.71
C ASN A 177 -13.69 -0.08 27.34
N ALA A 178 -13.25 0.97 26.65
CA ALA A 178 -12.35 1.93 27.26
C ALA A 178 -13.10 2.71 28.35
N VAL A 179 -12.77 2.43 29.61
CA VAL A 179 -13.26 3.19 30.75
C VAL A 179 -12.48 4.50 30.80
N ILE A 180 -13.02 5.53 30.16
CA ILE A 180 -12.49 6.90 30.24
C ILE A 180 -13.25 7.62 31.36
N SER A 181 -12.51 8.24 32.28
CA SER A 181 -13.09 9.03 33.37
C SER A 181 -13.89 10.23 32.81
N LYS A 182 -14.81 10.79 33.60
CA LYS A 182 -15.58 11.96 33.14
C LYS A 182 -14.66 13.17 32.87
N GLU A 183 -13.65 13.35 33.72
CA GLU A 183 -12.66 14.41 33.60
C GLU A 183 -11.83 14.27 32.31
N ASP A 184 -11.34 13.06 32.02
CA ASP A 184 -10.61 12.79 30.77
C ASP A 184 -11.50 13.00 29.54
N LYS A 185 -12.78 12.61 29.59
CA LYS A 185 -13.73 12.87 28.48
C LYS A 185 -13.92 14.35 28.22
N GLU A 186 -14.00 15.18 29.27
CA GLU A 186 -14.10 16.63 29.13
C GLU A 186 -12.82 17.19 28.49
N ILE A 187 -11.64 16.77 28.95
CA ILE A 187 -10.35 17.18 28.38
C ILE A 187 -10.27 16.83 26.90
N ILE A 188 -10.61 15.59 26.53
CA ILE A 188 -10.60 15.13 25.13
C ILE A 188 -11.62 15.93 24.31
N ALA A 189 -12.82 16.19 24.84
CA ALA A 189 -13.82 16.99 24.14
C ALA A 189 -13.32 18.41 23.85
N TYR A 190 -12.68 19.07 24.82
CA TYR A 190 -12.07 20.38 24.60
C TYR A 190 -10.92 20.33 23.58
N HIS A 191 -10.10 19.26 23.61
CA HIS A 191 -9.01 19.06 22.66
C HIS A 191 -9.52 18.95 21.22
N GLU A 192 -10.49 18.07 20.97
CA GLU A 192 -11.05 17.84 19.63
C GLU A 192 -11.87 19.04 19.12
N ILE A 193 -12.64 19.69 20.01
CA ILE A 193 -13.34 20.94 19.66
C ILE A 193 -12.34 22.05 19.33
N GLY A 194 -11.18 22.09 20.00
CA GLY A 194 -10.10 23.01 19.68
C GLY A 194 -9.62 22.84 18.24
N HIS A 195 -9.31 21.61 17.82
CA HIS A 195 -8.95 21.30 16.43
C HIS A 195 -10.05 21.71 15.47
N ALA A 196 -11.30 21.35 15.76
CA ALA A 196 -12.44 21.66 14.90
C ALA A 196 -12.68 23.17 14.75
N LEU A 197 -12.58 23.95 15.83
CA LEU A 197 -12.77 25.40 15.79
C LEU A 197 -11.66 26.10 15.01
N VAL A 198 -10.39 25.68 15.21
CA VAL A 198 -9.26 26.24 14.47
C VAL A 198 -9.38 25.93 12.99
N ALA A 199 -9.68 24.68 12.63
CA ALA A 199 -9.94 24.25 11.26
C ALA A 199 -11.10 25.02 10.62
N ALA A 200 -12.21 25.21 11.34
CA ALA A 200 -13.37 25.94 10.81
C ALA A 200 -13.13 27.45 10.62
N LYS A 201 -12.11 28.02 11.27
CA LYS A 201 -11.75 29.45 11.15
C LYS A 201 -10.63 29.73 10.16
N GLN A 202 -9.88 28.72 9.75
CA GLN A 202 -8.83 28.88 8.74
C GLN A 202 -9.44 28.91 7.33
N SER A 203 -8.89 29.77 6.47
CA SER A 203 -9.36 29.96 5.09
C SER A 203 -8.75 28.98 4.07
N HIS A 204 -7.72 28.23 4.47
CA HIS A 204 -6.95 27.34 3.61
C HIS A 204 -6.83 25.92 4.19
N SER A 205 -7.80 25.50 5.00
CA SER A 205 -7.84 24.14 5.55
C SER A 205 -9.06 23.40 5.05
N ALA A 206 -8.92 22.09 4.88
CA ALA A 206 -10.03 21.20 4.60
C ALA A 206 -11.16 21.35 5.65
N PRO A 207 -12.43 21.39 5.23
CA PRO A 207 -13.55 21.50 6.17
C PRO A 207 -13.61 20.31 7.12
N VAL A 208 -14.10 20.57 8.34
CA VAL A 208 -14.32 19.53 9.34
C VAL A 208 -15.49 18.67 8.91
N HIS A 209 -15.21 17.39 8.70
CA HIS A 209 -16.21 16.40 8.27
C HIS A 209 -16.81 15.66 9.48
N LYS A 210 -15.98 15.31 10.47
CA LYS A 210 -16.42 14.55 11.65
C LYS A 210 -15.58 14.86 12.88
N ILE A 211 -16.22 14.89 14.04
CA ILE A 211 -15.55 15.02 15.34
C ILE A 211 -15.98 13.84 16.21
N THR A 212 -15.03 13.17 16.87
CA THR A 212 -15.35 12.10 17.81
C THR A 212 -14.40 12.06 18.99
N ILE A 213 -14.93 11.72 20.16
CA ILE A 213 -14.18 11.47 21.39
C ILE A 213 -14.16 9.96 21.73
N ILE A 214 -14.48 9.12 20.74
CA ILE A 214 -14.49 7.67 20.92
C ILE A 214 -13.06 7.15 20.69
N PRO A 215 -12.46 6.47 21.68
CA PRO A 215 -11.11 5.98 21.58
C PRO A 215 -10.98 4.85 20.55
N ARG A 216 -9.85 4.82 19.86
CA ARG A 216 -9.53 3.86 18.80
C ARG A 216 -8.29 3.04 19.15
N THR A 217 -8.15 1.88 18.52
CA THR A 217 -7.05 0.93 18.80
C THR A 217 -5.67 1.40 18.35
N SER A 218 -5.61 2.38 17.44
CA SER A 218 -4.38 3.11 17.07
C SER A 218 -3.73 3.87 18.22
N GLY A 219 -4.43 4.07 19.34
CA GLY A 219 -3.97 4.86 20.48
C GLY A 219 -4.59 6.26 20.54
N ALA A 220 -5.38 6.67 19.55
CA ALA A 220 -6.14 7.92 19.59
C ALA A 220 -7.29 7.84 20.63
N LEU A 221 -7.41 8.87 21.48
CA LEU A 221 -8.49 9.00 22.48
C LEU A 221 -9.72 9.76 21.93
N GLY A 222 -9.53 10.47 20.84
CA GLY A 222 -10.51 11.19 20.03
C GLY A 222 -9.82 11.58 18.71
N TYR A 223 -10.58 12.06 17.73
CA TYR A 223 -10.01 12.68 16.53
C TYR A 223 -11.01 13.61 15.83
N THR A 224 -10.46 14.55 15.07
CA THR A 224 -11.17 15.47 14.19
C THR A 224 -10.76 15.21 12.76
N MET A 225 -11.70 14.76 11.93
CA MET A 225 -11.46 14.42 10.52
C MET A 225 -11.78 15.61 9.64
N GLN A 226 -10.83 15.98 8.79
CA GLN A 226 -10.98 16.99 7.75
C GLN A 226 -10.90 16.32 6.38
N VAL A 227 -11.79 16.69 5.48
CA VAL A 227 -11.85 16.11 4.12
C VAL A 227 -11.88 17.26 3.13
N GLU A 228 -10.97 17.27 2.16
CA GLU A 228 -10.96 18.30 1.11
C GLU A 228 -12.17 18.14 0.19
N GLU A 229 -12.85 19.25 -0.08
CA GLU A 229 -14.00 19.27 -1.01
C GLU A 229 -13.56 19.24 -2.48
N GLY A 230 -12.28 19.44 -2.79
CA GLY A 230 -11.74 19.37 -4.15
C GLY A 230 -10.30 18.88 -4.22
N GLU A 231 -10.07 17.85 -5.03
CA GLU A 231 -8.84 17.61 -5.79
C GLU A 231 -9.07 18.06 -7.24
#